data_AF-A0A817DL58-F1
#
_entry.id   AF-A0A817DL58-F1
#
_cell.length_a   1.000
_cell.length_b   1.000
_cell.length_c   1.000
_cell.angle_alpha   90.00
_cell.angle_beta   90.00
_cell.angle_gamma   90.00
#
_symmetry.space_group_name_H-M   'P 1'
#
loop_
_entity.id
_entity.type
_entity.pdbx_description
1 polymer ?
#
loop_
_entity_poly.entity_id
_entity_poly.type
_entity_poly.pdbx_seq_one_letter_code
_entity_poly.pdbx_strand_id
1 'polypeptide(L)'
;MGVRKSKQKVSTTTVDAVTNLTALPSIIEPTGNMTQNYLLIWVDSNIDQARQDYRNTLEELRNIVNQVNICTTSAQCIEILNDLDDAKAFVISSGALGQQLVPAIHGMAQLDSIYIFCGTKAWHEEWAKKWPKIQGVFTSITPISLEFYEKAKQIYEKALPPNDLDLASSYSSIGLMYNNIGDHSEALKFYEQALKIRVIALPSDHQDLAISYSNIGLVYYNMRNYPKALELYKKDLEIKKKTMPSNHPDLAVSYNNIGLVYSNMGDNSTALEFYKQAHKIKETTLPSDHLSLAISYGNIGGMYCTMGNYSKALEFGEKALAIQQKTLPPTHPAIKLTMNNINYVKKKM
;
A
#
# COMPACT_ATOMS: atom_id res chain seq x y z
N MET A 1 -25.47 33.75 50.59
CA MET A 1 -26.01 33.61 49.22
C MET A 1 -24.84 33.52 48.24
N GLY A 2 -24.43 32.31 47.88
CA GLY A 2 -23.34 32.07 46.93
C GLY A 2 -23.86 31.20 45.80
N VAL A 3 -24.01 31.78 44.61
CA VAL A 3 -24.48 31.08 43.40
C VAL A 3 -23.34 30.24 42.86
N ARG A 4 -23.38 28.92 43.06
CA ARG A 4 -22.56 27.95 42.33
C ARG A 4 -23.12 27.83 40.91
N LYS A 5 -22.53 28.54 39.94
CA LYS A 5 -22.71 28.22 38.52
C LYS A 5 -21.90 26.96 38.21
N SER A 6 -22.58 25.86 37.96
CA SER A 6 -22.02 24.63 37.40
C SER A 6 -21.43 24.94 36.01
N LYS A 7 -20.11 24.89 35.89
CA LYS A 7 -19.44 24.78 34.59
C LYS A 7 -19.74 23.38 34.05
N GLN A 8 -20.79 23.27 33.27
CA GLN A 8 -21.05 22.10 32.44
C GLN A 8 -19.92 22.06 31.42
N LYS A 9 -19.02 21.09 31.59
CA LYS A 9 -17.95 20.76 30.65
C LYS A 9 -18.66 20.28 29.38
N VAL A 10 -18.85 21.18 28.41
CA VAL A 10 -19.39 20.83 27.08
C VAL A 10 -18.39 19.87 26.47
N SER A 11 -18.79 18.60 26.42
CA SER A 11 -18.13 17.54 25.67
C SER A 11 -17.91 18.03 24.25
N THR A 12 -16.66 18.32 23.91
CA THR A 12 -16.17 18.42 22.53
C THR A 12 -16.23 17.01 21.93
N THR A 13 -17.43 16.57 21.58
CA THR A 13 -17.61 15.54 20.56
C THR A 13 -17.47 16.28 19.24
N THR A 14 -16.21 16.47 18.84
CA THR A 14 -15.88 16.78 17.45
C THR A 14 -16.59 15.75 16.60
N VAL A 15 -17.31 16.27 15.61
CA VAL A 15 -17.76 15.51 14.46
C VAL A 15 -16.47 15.05 13.82
N ASP A 16 -15.97 13.88 14.23
CA ASP A 16 -14.87 13.22 13.58
C ASP A 16 -15.37 12.97 12.16
N ALA A 17 -14.97 13.90 11.28
CA ALA A 17 -15.25 13.86 9.87
C ALA A 17 -14.87 12.48 9.39
N VAL A 18 -15.89 11.68 9.11
CA VAL A 18 -15.81 10.56 8.18
C VAL A 18 -14.46 9.82 8.33
N THR A 19 -14.32 9.05 9.41
CA THR A 19 -13.35 7.94 9.45
C THR A 19 -13.76 6.88 8.43
N ASN A 20 -13.90 7.26 7.15
CA ASN A 20 -14.06 6.35 6.03
C ASN A 20 -12.68 5.83 5.67
N LEU A 21 -12.41 4.61 6.16
CA LEU A 21 -12.03 3.49 5.30
C LEU A 21 -11.22 3.92 4.08
N THR A 22 -9.94 4.24 4.33
CA THR A 22 -8.81 4.10 3.41
C THR A 22 -9.17 4.26 1.93
N ALA A 23 -9.43 5.49 1.50
CA ALA A 23 -8.80 5.92 0.26
C ALA A 23 -7.33 6.19 0.58
N LEU A 24 -6.59 5.13 0.96
CA LEU A 24 -5.18 5.10 0.65
C LEU A 24 -5.12 5.42 -0.85
N PRO A 25 -4.16 6.24 -1.33
CA PRO A 25 -3.88 6.27 -2.75
C PRO A 25 -3.89 4.83 -3.23
N SER A 26 -4.50 4.56 -4.37
CA SER A 26 -4.15 3.35 -5.09
C SER A 26 -2.64 3.44 -5.25
N ILE A 27 -1.92 2.77 -4.34
CA ILE A 27 -0.52 2.47 -4.47
C ILE A 27 -0.55 1.62 -5.72
N ILE A 28 -0.25 2.26 -6.85
CA ILE A 28 -0.06 1.52 -8.08
C ILE A 28 1.11 0.62 -7.75
N GLU A 29 0.81 -0.67 -7.60
CA GLU A 29 1.82 -1.69 -7.40
C GLU A 29 2.86 -1.48 -8.50
N PRO A 30 4.16 -1.46 -8.16
CA PRO A 30 5.21 -1.26 -9.14
C PRO A 30 5.01 -2.28 -10.27
N THR A 31 4.70 -1.79 -11.48
CA THR A 31 4.32 -2.61 -12.63
C THR A 31 5.50 -3.33 -13.28
N GLY A 32 6.66 -3.34 -12.62
CA GLY A 32 7.83 -4.11 -13.05
C GLY A 32 8.00 -5.30 -12.14
N ASN A 33 7.88 -6.51 -12.68
CA ASN A 33 8.40 -7.72 -12.02
C ASN A 33 9.87 -7.47 -11.71
N MET A 34 10.17 -7.30 -10.43
CA MET A 34 11.54 -7.16 -9.99
C MET A 34 12.18 -8.55 -10.07
N THR A 35 13.38 -8.60 -10.65
CA THR A 35 14.26 -9.76 -10.88
C THR A 35 13.83 -10.76 -11.94
N GLN A 36 14.32 -10.58 -13.18
CA GLN A 36 14.15 -11.61 -14.21
C GLN A 36 14.80 -12.98 -13.88
N ASN A 37 15.72 -13.03 -12.90
CA ASN A 37 16.57 -14.20 -12.62
C ASN A 37 16.53 -14.73 -11.17
N TYR A 38 15.56 -14.30 -10.35
CA TYR A 38 15.46 -14.80 -8.98
C TYR A 38 14.12 -15.50 -8.70
N LEU A 39 14.23 -16.69 -8.11
CA LEU A 39 13.10 -17.52 -7.75
C LEU A 39 12.90 -17.52 -6.23
N LEU A 40 11.68 -17.28 -5.76
CA LEU A 40 11.32 -17.60 -4.39
C LEU A 40 10.71 -19.01 -4.34
N ILE A 41 11.27 -19.86 -3.51
CA ILE A 41 10.68 -21.15 -3.17
C ILE A 41 10.15 -21.09 -1.75
N TRP A 42 8.84 -21.17 -1.61
CA TRP A 42 8.18 -21.28 -0.32
C TRP A 42 7.94 -22.75 0.01
N VAL A 43 8.44 -23.20 1.15
CA VAL A 43 8.33 -24.58 1.61
C VAL A 43 7.51 -24.65 2.89
N ASP A 44 6.21 -24.93 2.73
CA ASP A 44 5.30 -25.16 3.85
C ASP A 44 4.12 -26.05 3.44
N SER A 45 3.85 -27.08 4.24
CA SER A 45 2.68 -27.96 4.08
C SER A 45 1.39 -27.33 4.64
N ASN A 46 1.50 -26.24 5.41
CA ASN A 46 0.41 -25.58 6.14
C ASN A 46 0.15 -24.14 5.70
N ILE A 47 0.38 -23.79 4.42
CA ILE A 47 0.00 -22.48 3.90
C ILE A 47 -1.52 -22.34 3.98
N ASP A 48 -2.00 -21.67 5.04
CA ASP A 48 -3.39 -21.23 5.10
C ASP A 48 -3.54 -19.98 4.24
N GLN A 49 -3.78 -20.19 2.94
CA GLN A 49 -4.07 -19.11 2.01
C GLN A 49 -5.35 -18.34 2.40
N ALA A 50 -6.16 -18.82 3.35
CA ALA A 50 -7.31 -18.10 3.87
C ALA A 50 -6.91 -16.96 4.84
N ARG A 51 -5.69 -16.99 5.39
CA ARG A 51 -5.15 -15.95 6.28
C ARG A 51 -4.68 -14.72 5.49
N GLN A 52 -5.20 -13.56 5.85
CA GLN A 52 -4.96 -12.30 5.13
C GLN A 52 -3.50 -11.86 5.18
N ASP A 53 -2.83 -12.10 6.30
CA ASP A 53 -1.40 -11.83 6.49
C ASP A 53 -0.54 -12.58 5.46
N TYR A 54 -0.81 -13.86 5.22
CA TYR A 54 -0.07 -14.62 4.20
C TYR A 54 -0.36 -14.18 2.77
N ARG A 55 -1.62 -13.87 2.44
CA ARG A 55 -1.96 -13.40 1.08
C ARG A 55 -1.27 -12.09 0.74
N ASN A 56 -1.37 -11.11 1.64
CA ASN A 56 -0.72 -9.81 1.47
C ASN A 56 0.78 -9.99 1.29
N THR A 57 1.41 -10.89 2.05
CA THR A 57 2.85 -11.10 1.92
C THR A 57 3.24 -11.87 0.66
N LEU A 58 2.47 -12.85 0.21
CA LEU A 58 2.73 -13.50 -1.08
C LEU A 58 2.58 -12.51 -2.23
N GLU A 59 1.62 -11.59 -2.16
CA GLU A 59 1.49 -10.47 -3.10
C GLU A 59 2.72 -9.54 -3.03
N GLU A 60 3.13 -9.11 -1.83
CA GLU A 60 4.33 -8.30 -1.64
C GLU A 60 5.61 -8.97 -2.16
N LEU A 61 5.77 -10.28 -1.94
CA LEU A 61 6.94 -11.05 -2.38
C LEU A 61 6.93 -11.28 -3.89
N ARG A 62 5.76 -11.47 -4.51
CA ARG A 62 5.62 -11.54 -5.98
C ARG A 62 6.06 -10.26 -6.68
N ASN A 63 6.01 -9.13 -5.99
CA ASN A 63 6.55 -7.88 -6.52
C ASN A 63 8.08 -7.83 -6.50
N ILE A 64 8.76 -8.78 -5.83
CA ILE A 64 10.22 -8.82 -5.69
C ILE A 64 10.89 -9.89 -6.53
N VAL A 65 10.19 -11.00 -6.76
CA VAL A 65 10.69 -12.13 -7.53
C VAL A 65 9.88 -12.37 -8.78
N ASN A 66 10.55 -12.86 -9.82
CA ASN A 66 9.90 -13.25 -11.06
C ASN A 66 8.86 -14.36 -10.88
N GLN A 67 9.17 -15.30 -9.99
CA GLN A 67 8.36 -16.48 -9.80
C GLN A 67 8.38 -16.87 -8.31
N VAL A 68 7.20 -17.21 -7.80
CA VAL A 68 7.03 -17.81 -6.48
C VAL A 68 6.54 -19.24 -6.70
N ASN A 69 7.40 -20.20 -6.38
CA ASN A 69 7.06 -21.62 -6.37
C ASN A 69 6.72 -22.06 -4.95
N ILE A 70 5.66 -22.83 -4.80
CA ILE A 70 5.26 -23.41 -3.52
C ILE A 70 5.58 -24.90 -3.55
N CYS A 71 6.44 -25.34 -2.65
CA CYS A 71 6.75 -26.75 -2.44
C CYS A 71 6.15 -27.23 -1.13
N THR A 72 5.64 -28.46 -1.13
CA THR A 72 5.13 -29.10 0.09
C THR A 72 6.06 -30.21 0.59
N THR A 73 7.07 -30.57 -0.21
CA THR A 73 8.06 -31.60 0.10
C THR A 73 9.48 -31.15 -0.27
N SER A 74 10.49 -31.74 0.37
CA SER A 74 11.90 -31.44 0.07
C SER A 74 12.29 -31.87 -1.34
N ALA A 75 11.74 -32.98 -1.85
CA ALA A 75 12.04 -33.48 -3.19
C ALA A 75 11.62 -32.50 -4.29
N GLN A 76 10.38 -31.97 -4.21
CA GLN A 76 9.90 -30.93 -5.13
C GLN A 76 10.79 -29.68 -5.10
N CYS A 77 11.21 -29.26 -3.90
CA CYS A 77 12.09 -28.10 -3.76
C CYS A 77 13.45 -28.32 -4.41
N ILE A 78 14.03 -29.51 -4.26
CA ILE A 78 15.33 -29.86 -4.86
C ILE A 78 15.23 -29.93 -6.39
N GLU A 79 14.16 -30.50 -6.92
CA GLU A 79 13.90 -30.57 -8.37
C GLU A 79 13.86 -29.16 -8.98
N ILE A 80 13.05 -28.27 -8.40
CA ILE A 80 12.96 -26.88 -8.83
C ILE A 80 14.33 -26.18 -8.75
N LEU A 81 15.11 -26.42 -7.68
CA LEU A 81 16.43 -25.80 -7.53
C LEU A 81 17.47 -26.31 -8.55
N ASN A 82 17.37 -27.59 -8.97
CA ASN A 82 18.26 -28.18 -9.97
C ASN A 82 17.94 -27.70 -11.40
N ASP A 83 16.67 -27.41 -11.66
CA ASP A 83 16.19 -26.92 -12.96
C ASP A 83 16.43 -25.42 -13.17
N LEU A 84 16.99 -24.73 -12.16
CA LEU A 84 17.43 -23.36 -12.32
C LEU A 84 18.77 -23.32 -13.07
N ASP A 85 18.76 -22.64 -14.21
CA ASP A 85 19.96 -22.29 -14.99
C ASP A 85 20.85 -21.29 -14.22
N ASP A 86 21.16 -20.12 -14.79
CA ASP A 86 21.96 -19.07 -14.13
C ASP A 86 21.20 -18.33 -13.01
N ALA A 87 19.94 -18.69 -12.78
CA ALA A 87 19.08 -18.08 -11.79
C ALA A 87 19.48 -18.45 -10.36
N LYS A 88 19.23 -17.53 -9.43
CA LYS A 88 19.43 -17.77 -8.00
C LYS A 88 18.09 -17.92 -7.29
N ALA A 89 18.05 -18.83 -6.33
CA ALA A 89 16.88 -19.08 -5.51
C ALA A 89 17.05 -18.54 -4.10
N PHE A 90 15.96 -18.01 -3.58
CA PHE A 90 15.74 -17.76 -2.18
C PHE A 90 14.72 -18.76 -1.66
N VAL A 91 14.97 -19.33 -0.48
CA VAL A 91 14.07 -20.31 0.12
C VAL A 91 13.49 -19.76 1.41
N ILE A 92 12.16 -19.71 1.53
CA ILE A 92 11.47 -19.51 2.80
C ILE A 92 10.95 -20.88 3.22
N SER A 93 11.39 -21.38 4.37
CA SER A 93 10.96 -22.69 4.88
C SER A 93 10.38 -22.57 6.27
N SER A 94 9.31 -23.34 6.53
CA SER A 94 8.88 -23.57 7.89
C SER A 94 10.00 -24.27 8.69
N GLY A 95 10.08 -24.01 10.00
CA GLY A 95 11.12 -24.61 10.85
C GLY A 95 11.21 -26.14 10.77
N ALA A 96 10.06 -26.83 10.74
CA ALA A 96 10.00 -28.28 10.67
C ALA A 96 10.49 -28.85 9.33
N LEU A 97 10.05 -28.29 8.20
CA LEU A 97 10.52 -28.73 6.88
C LEU A 97 11.97 -28.30 6.63
N GLY A 98 12.36 -27.16 7.20
CA GLY A 98 13.72 -26.65 7.08
C GLY A 98 14.75 -27.66 7.59
N GLN A 99 14.47 -28.33 8.70
CA GLN A 99 15.38 -29.32 9.27
C GLN A 99 15.70 -30.49 8.33
N GLN A 100 14.75 -30.85 7.47
CA GLN A 100 14.93 -31.89 6.46
C GLN A 100 15.56 -31.32 5.18
N LEU A 101 15.10 -30.13 4.77
CA LEU A 101 15.47 -29.51 3.51
C LEU A 101 16.88 -28.90 3.52
N VAL A 102 17.20 -28.08 4.52
CA VAL A 102 18.46 -27.29 4.52
C VAL A 102 19.71 -28.17 4.44
N PRO A 103 19.83 -29.31 5.15
CA PRO A 103 20.97 -30.21 4.98
C PRO A 103 21.15 -30.72 3.55
N ALA A 104 20.07 -30.78 2.75
CA ALA A 104 20.13 -31.23 1.37
C ALA A 104 20.48 -30.09 0.38
N ILE A 105 20.06 -28.85 0.66
CA ILE A 105 20.18 -27.74 -0.30
C ILE A 105 21.28 -26.72 0.03
N HIS A 106 21.83 -26.69 1.25
CA HIS A 106 22.74 -25.62 1.69
C HIS A 106 23.97 -25.44 0.80
N GLY A 107 24.42 -26.52 0.12
CA GLY A 107 25.57 -26.52 -0.77
C GLY A 107 25.27 -26.17 -2.24
N MET A 108 23.99 -26.08 -2.63
CA MET A 108 23.61 -25.87 -4.02
C MET A 108 24.06 -24.50 -4.52
N ALA A 109 24.61 -24.43 -5.73
CA ALA A 109 25.13 -23.19 -6.31
C ALA A 109 24.01 -22.18 -6.60
N GLN A 110 22.85 -22.68 -7.00
CA GLN A 110 21.64 -21.93 -7.31
C GLN A 110 21.04 -21.30 -6.05
N LEU A 111 21.26 -21.87 -4.87
CA LEU A 111 20.73 -21.34 -3.63
C LEU A 111 21.55 -20.13 -3.15
N ASP A 112 20.94 -18.96 -3.08
CA ASP A 112 21.56 -17.76 -2.53
C ASP A 112 21.36 -17.70 -1.01
N SER A 113 20.10 -17.74 -0.56
CA SER A 113 19.76 -17.55 0.85
C SER A 113 18.57 -18.39 1.31
N ILE A 114 18.54 -18.67 2.61
CA ILE A 114 17.47 -19.39 3.30
C ILE A 114 16.94 -18.52 4.43
N TYR A 115 15.62 -18.40 4.52
CA TYR A 115 14.91 -17.73 5.60
C TYR A 115 14.02 -18.74 6.31
N ILE A 116 14.12 -18.80 7.64
CA ILE A 116 13.37 -19.77 8.44
C ILE A 116 12.19 -19.07 9.11
N PHE A 117 10.99 -19.54 8.84
CA PHE A 117 9.78 -19.05 9.47
C PHE A 117 9.28 -20.06 10.52
N CYS A 118 9.26 -19.68 11.80
CA CYS A 118 8.79 -20.55 12.87
C CYS A 118 8.31 -19.78 14.11
N GLY A 119 7.37 -20.37 14.84
CA GLY A 119 6.85 -19.79 16.08
C GLY A 119 7.84 -19.80 17.25
N THR A 120 8.91 -20.60 17.19
CA THR A 120 9.91 -20.73 18.26
C THR A 120 11.32 -20.64 17.71
N LYS A 121 12.00 -19.52 18.00
CA LYS A 121 13.28 -19.17 17.38
C LYS A 121 14.50 -19.90 17.95
N ALA A 122 14.56 -20.10 19.28
CA ALA A 122 15.79 -20.48 19.99
C ALA A 122 16.55 -21.66 19.36
N TRP A 123 15.85 -22.76 19.06
CA TRP A 123 16.48 -23.92 18.43
C TRP A 123 16.93 -23.65 16.99
N HIS A 124 16.12 -22.93 16.21
CA HIS A 124 16.43 -22.62 14.83
C HIS A 124 17.53 -21.56 14.71
N GLU A 125 17.74 -20.71 15.71
CA GLU A 125 18.85 -19.73 15.75
C GLU A 125 20.19 -20.43 15.94
N GLU A 126 20.27 -21.46 16.78
CA GLU A 126 21.47 -22.29 16.86
C GLU A 126 21.73 -23.05 15.57
N TRP A 127 20.66 -23.53 14.95
CA TRP A 127 20.73 -24.20 13.65
C TRP A 127 21.16 -23.25 12.52
N ALA A 128 20.76 -21.98 12.55
CA ALA A 128 21.21 -20.93 11.63
C ALA A 128 22.72 -20.71 11.70
N LYS A 129 23.33 -20.82 12.90
CA LYS A 129 24.80 -20.71 13.06
C LYS A 129 25.57 -21.82 12.34
N LYS A 130 24.94 -22.97 12.09
CA LYS A 130 25.56 -24.11 11.40
C LYS A 130 25.63 -23.90 9.88
N TRP A 131 24.68 -23.18 9.29
CA TRP A 131 24.54 -23.08 7.84
C TRP A 131 24.57 -21.62 7.39
N PRO A 132 25.67 -21.15 6.77
CA PRO A 132 25.89 -19.72 6.51
C PRO A 132 24.92 -19.09 5.51
N LYS A 133 24.21 -19.90 4.72
CA LYS A 133 23.16 -19.41 3.82
C LYS A 133 21.85 -19.10 4.56
N ILE A 134 21.67 -19.55 5.81
CA ILE A 134 20.53 -19.12 6.63
C ILE A 134 20.77 -17.67 7.07
N GLN A 135 19.91 -16.76 6.62
CA GLN A 135 20.03 -15.33 6.91
C GLN A 135 19.33 -14.93 8.21
N GLY A 136 18.30 -15.68 8.59
CA GLY A 136 17.63 -15.43 9.86
C GLY A 136 16.50 -16.39 10.16
N VAL A 137 15.99 -16.25 11.38
CA VAL A 137 14.83 -16.98 11.92
C VAL A 137 13.78 -15.98 12.36
N PHE A 138 12.58 -16.14 11.82
CA PHE A 138 11.52 -15.15 11.90
C PHE A 138 10.22 -15.76 12.41
N THR A 139 9.55 -15.00 13.27
CA THR A 139 8.23 -15.33 13.85
C THR A 139 7.10 -14.60 13.16
N SER A 140 7.44 -13.65 12.28
CA SER A 140 6.55 -12.90 11.41
C SER A 140 7.23 -12.80 10.06
N ILE A 141 6.46 -12.60 9.00
CA ILE A 141 6.99 -12.59 7.66
C ILE A 141 7.41 -11.20 7.16
N THR A 142 6.88 -10.13 7.76
CA THR A 142 7.26 -8.75 7.40
C THR A 142 8.78 -8.50 7.45
N PRO A 143 9.53 -9.00 8.45
CA PRO A 143 10.98 -8.85 8.46
C PRO A 143 11.70 -9.71 7.40
N ILE A 144 11.11 -10.84 6.98
CA ILE A 144 11.63 -11.65 5.87
C ILE A 144 11.57 -10.83 4.57
N SER A 145 10.40 -10.23 4.30
CA SER A 145 10.24 -9.35 3.13
C SER A 145 11.29 -8.24 3.13
N LEU A 146 11.51 -7.58 4.27
CA LEU A 146 12.49 -6.49 4.38
C LEU A 146 13.93 -6.96 4.07
N GLU A 147 14.38 -8.09 4.63
CA GLU A 147 15.70 -8.63 4.31
C GLU A 147 15.83 -9.02 2.84
N PHE A 148 14.75 -9.56 2.27
CA PHE A 148 14.68 -9.91 0.86
C PHE A 148 14.88 -8.68 -0.03
N TYR A 149 14.20 -7.58 0.30
CA TYR A 149 14.32 -6.29 -0.39
C TYR A 149 15.74 -5.70 -0.30
N GLU A 150 16.38 -5.74 0.87
CA GLU A 150 17.77 -5.29 1.03
C GLU A 150 18.77 -6.15 0.25
N LYS A 151 18.54 -7.46 0.15
CA LYS A 151 19.35 -8.32 -0.72
C LYS A 151 19.14 -7.99 -2.20
N ALA A 152 17.90 -7.88 -2.64
CA ALA A 152 17.57 -7.51 -4.00
C ALA A 152 18.25 -6.18 -4.39
N LYS A 153 18.18 -5.17 -3.51
CA LYS A 153 18.89 -3.89 -3.67
C LYS A 153 20.39 -4.06 -3.90
N GLN A 154 21.10 -4.82 -3.05
CA GLN A 154 22.55 -5.01 -3.18
C GLN A 154 22.93 -5.67 -4.50
N ILE A 155 22.06 -6.54 -5.01
CA ILE A 155 22.24 -7.16 -6.33
C ILE A 155 22.09 -6.10 -7.42
N TYR A 156 21.03 -5.29 -7.37
CA TYR A 156 20.78 -4.26 -8.39
C TYR A 156 21.85 -3.17 -8.43
N GLU A 157 22.30 -2.68 -7.27
CA GLU A 157 23.39 -1.70 -7.20
C GLU A 157 24.70 -2.22 -7.84
N LYS A 158 24.89 -3.54 -7.89
CA LYS A 158 26.05 -4.19 -8.53
C LYS A 158 25.82 -4.52 -10.00
N ALA A 159 24.60 -4.89 -10.37
CA ALA A 159 24.28 -5.44 -11.69
C ALA A 159 23.83 -4.37 -12.69
N LEU A 160 23.20 -3.29 -12.23
CA LEU A 160 22.58 -2.28 -13.09
C LEU A 160 23.38 -0.98 -13.14
N PRO A 161 23.37 -0.28 -14.30
CA PRO A 161 23.89 1.09 -14.38
C PRO A 161 23.19 2.02 -13.37
N PRO A 162 23.86 3.05 -12.84
CA PRO A 162 23.29 3.94 -11.83
C PRO A 162 21.99 4.69 -12.22
N ASN A 163 21.67 4.77 -13.51
CA ASN A 163 20.47 5.44 -14.03
C ASN A 163 19.45 4.46 -14.66
N ASP A 164 19.54 3.18 -14.30
CA ASP A 164 18.64 2.15 -14.81
C ASP A 164 17.22 2.27 -14.22
N LEU A 165 16.19 2.18 -15.06
CA LEU A 165 14.80 2.31 -14.62
C LEU A 165 14.35 1.13 -13.74
N ASP A 166 14.94 -0.05 -13.89
CA ASP A 166 14.66 -1.20 -13.03
C ASP A 166 15.23 -1.00 -11.62
N LEU A 167 16.36 -0.29 -11.52
CA LEU A 167 16.90 0.15 -10.22
C LEU A 167 15.97 1.18 -9.56
N ALA A 168 15.39 2.10 -10.33
CA ALA A 168 14.40 3.05 -9.81
C ALA A 168 13.11 2.38 -9.33
N SER A 169 12.63 1.37 -10.06
CA SER A 169 11.48 0.54 -9.66
C SER A 169 11.78 -0.22 -8.37
N SER A 170 13.00 -0.76 -8.26
CA SER A 170 13.49 -1.42 -7.04
C SER A 170 13.46 -0.52 -5.82
N TYR A 171 14.03 0.68 -5.93
CA TYR A 171 13.95 1.65 -4.84
C TYR A 171 12.51 2.08 -4.52
N SER A 172 11.62 2.18 -5.51
CA SER A 172 10.21 2.51 -5.25
C SER A 172 9.52 1.43 -4.43
N SER A 173 9.75 0.15 -4.74
CA SER A 173 9.17 -0.97 -3.99
C SER A 173 9.69 -1.04 -2.55
N ILE A 174 10.99 -0.81 -2.35
CA ILE A 174 11.58 -0.75 -1.01
C ILE A 174 10.97 0.41 -0.20
N GLY A 175 10.84 1.59 -0.83
CA GLY A 175 10.20 2.75 -0.21
C GLY A 175 8.74 2.50 0.21
N LEU A 176 8.00 1.75 -0.59
CA LEU A 176 6.63 1.34 -0.27
C LEU A 176 6.56 0.47 0.98
N MET A 177 7.47 -0.49 1.11
CA MET A 177 7.51 -1.37 2.28
C MET A 177 7.78 -0.61 3.57
N TYR A 178 8.80 0.25 3.55
CA TYR A 178 9.10 1.10 4.70
C TYR A 178 7.91 1.99 5.08
N ASN A 179 7.19 2.53 4.09
CA ASN A 179 5.98 3.30 4.35
C ASN A 179 4.86 2.44 4.97
N ASN A 180 4.67 1.20 4.52
CA ASN A 180 3.66 0.29 5.04
C ASN A 180 3.92 -0.12 6.50
N ILE A 181 5.19 -0.26 6.90
CA ILE A 181 5.56 -0.54 8.30
C ILE A 181 5.67 0.73 9.16
N GLY A 182 5.40 1.90 8.59
CA GLY A 182 5.39 3.20 9.27
C GLY A 182 6.75 3.88 9.41
N ASP A 183 7.82 3.33 8.83
CA ASP A 183 9.12 3.99 8.77
C ASP A 183 9.18 4.96 7.59
N HIS A 184 8.58 6.13 7.80
CA HIS A 184 8.49 7.17 6.78
C HIS A 184 9.86 7.75 6.39
N SER A 185 10.87 7.67 7.26
CA SER A 185 12.21 8.22 6.99
C SER A 185 12.93 7.38 5.94
N GLU A 186 13.02 6.06 6.14
CA GLU A 186 13.61 5.17 5.13
C GLU A 186 12.76 5.13 3.86
N ALA A 187 11.42 5.20 3.97
CA ALA A 187 10.55 5.30 2.81
C ALA A 187 10.91 6.48 1.90
N LEU A 188 11.06 7.68 2.47
CA LEU A 188 11.44 8.89 1.72
C LEU A 188 12.78 8.72 1.02
N LYS A 189 13.80 8.25 1.73
CA LYS A 189 15.15 8.04 1.19
C LYS A 189 15.12 7.17 -0.07
N PHE A 190 14.40 6.06 -0.05
CA PHE A 190 14.29 5.16 -1.20
C PHE A 190 13.45 5.76 -2.34
N TYR A 191 12.30 6.37 -2.02
CA TYR A 191 11.52 7.05 -3.07
C TYR A 191 12.26 8.21 -3.73
N GLU A 192 13.08 8.96 -2.99
CA GLU A 192 13.91 10.04 -3.51
C GLU A 192 15.04 9.51 -4.42
N GLN A 193 15.64 8.37 -4.07
CA GLN A 193 16.60 7.69 -4.94
C GLN A 193 15.94 7.25 -6.26
N ALA A 194 14.76 6.63 -6.19
CA ALA A 194 13.98 6.25 -7.37
C ALA A 194 13.64 7.46 -8.25
N LEU A 195 13.15 8.54 -7.63
CA LEU A 195 12.80 9.77 -8.32
C LEU A 195 14.03 10.40 -9.00
N LYS A 196 15.19 10.41 -8.33
CA LYS A 196 16.44 10.95 -8.89
C LYS A 196 16.82 10.23 -10.19
N ILE A 197 16.73 8.90 -10.21
CA ILE A 197 17.01 8.12 -11.43
C ILE A 197 15.99 8.46 -12.52
N ARG A 198 14.69 8.43 -12.19
CA ARG A 198 13.61 8.72 -13.15
C ARG A 198 13.72 10.12 -13.76
N VAL A 199 14.09 11.13 -12.98
CA VAL A 199 14.29 12.50 -13.46
C VAL A 199 15.45 12.59 -14.48
N ILE A 200 16.48 11.75 -14.33
CA ILE A 200 17.61 11.70 -15.25
C ILE A 200 17.25 10.91 -16.51
N ALA A 201 16.55 9.78 -16.35
CA ALA A 201 16.32 8.80 -17.41
C ALA A 201 15.07 9.07 -18.27
N LEU A 202 14.08 9.84 -17.76
CA LEU A 202 12.78 9.99 -18.40
C LEU A 202 12.48 11.44 -18.82
N PRO A 203 11.62 11.64 -19.85
CA PRO A 203 11.02 12.93 -20.13
C PRO A 203 10.27 13.49 -18.91
N SER A 204 10.23 14.82 -18.78
CA SER A 204 9.65 15.51 -17.61
C SER A 204 8.15 15.29 -17.41
N ASP A 205 7.45 14.79 -18.43
CA ASP A 205 6.04 14.44 -18.41
C ASP A 205 5.78 12.92 -18.40
N HIS A 206 6.81 12.09 -18.16
CA HIS A 206 6.61 10.65 -18.08
C HIS A 206 5.75 10.26 -16.86
N GLN A 207 4.86 9.28 -17.05
CA GLN A 207 3.90 8.84 -16.01
C GLN A 207 4.59 8.34 -14.72
N ASP A 208 5.74 7.68 -14.83
CA ASP A 208 6.51 7.21 -13.67
C ASP A 208 6.99 8.34 -12.74
N LEU A 209 7.20 9.55 -13.26
CA LEU A 209 7.49 10.73 -12.44
C LEU A 209 6.25 11.13 -11.62
N ALA A 210 5.07 11.09 -12.24
CA ALA A 210 3.80 11.32 -11.54
C ALA A 210 3.62 10.32 -10.40
N ILE A 211 3.86 9.03 -10.65
CA ILE A 211 3.80 7.96 -9.64
C ILE A 211 4.80 8.24 -8.50
N SER A 212 6.06 8.56 -8.82
CA SER A 212 7.07 8.94 -7.82
C SER A 212 6.62 10.11 -6.95
N TYR A 213 6.10 11.18 -7.55
CA TYR A 213 5.61 12.33 -6.79
C TYR A 213 4.42 11.97 -5.90
N SER A 214 3.48 11.15 -6.40
CA SER A 214 2.34 10.70 -5.61
C SER A 214 2.78 9.88 -4.39
N ASN A 215 3.74 8.97 -4.56
CA ASN A 215 4.26 8.13 -3.48
C ASN A 215 4.97 8.94 -2.40
N ILE A 216 5.86 9.87 -2.79
CA ILE A 216 6.53 10.78 -1.83
C ILE A 216 5.48 11.68 -1.16
N GLY A 217 4.48 12.16 -1.91
CA GLY A 217 3.38 12.97 -1.41
C GLY A 217 2.58 12.25 -0.32
N LEU A 218 2.33 10.96 -0.47
CA LEU A 218 1.69 10.12 0.54
C LEU A 218 2.51 10.03 1.83
N VAL A 219 3.82 9.84 1.73
CA VAL A 219 4.67 9.77 2.92
C VAL A 219 4.64 11.09 3.69
N TYR A 220 4.75 12.24 3.00
CA TYR A 220 4.61 13.54 3.66
C TYR A 220 3.22 13.79 4.22
N TYR A 221 2.16 13.31 3.57
CA TYR A 221 0.81 13.36 4.11
C TYR A 221 0.69 12.58 5.42
N ASN A 222 1.23 11.36 5.47
CA ASN A 222 1.23 10.52 6.68
C ASN A 222 2.03 11.17 7.82
N MET A 223 3.12 11.86 7.50
CA MET A 223 3.90 12.69 8.43
C MET A 223 3.22 14.02 8.81
N ARG A 224 2.00 14.28 8.31
CA ARG A 224 1.24 15.54 8.48
C ARG A 224 1.96 16.79 7.93
N ASN A 225 2.93 16.62 7.04
CA ASN A 225 3.54 17.71 6.28
C ASN A 225 2.69 18.02 5.03
N TYR A 226 1.53 18.60 5.27
CA TYR A 226 0.54 18.89 4.23
C TYR A 226 1.05 19.83 3.11
N PRO A 227 1.85 20.89 3.40
CA PRO A 227 2.40 21.74 2.33
C PRO A 227 3.26 20.95 1.34
N LYS A 228 4.12 20.05 1.82
CA LYS A 228 4.99 19.25 0.95
C LYS A 228 4.20 18.18 0.19
N ALA A 229 3.25 17.53 0.85
CA ALA A 229 2.33 16.59 0.19
C ALA A 229 1.56 17.27 -0.96
N LEU A 230 1.06 18.49 -0.74
CA LEU A 230 0.34 19.26 -1.75
C LEU A 230 1.22 19.65 -2.95
N GLU A 231 2.47 20.07 -2.70
CA GLU A 231 3.44 20.37 -3.77
C GLU A 231 3.61 19.15 -4.69
N LEU A 232 3.79 17.97 -4.10
CA LEU A 232 4.06 16.73 -4.83
C LEU A 232 2.82 16.21 -5.56
N TYR A 233 1.65 16.21 -4.91
CA TYR A 233 0.40 15.83 -5.58
C TYR A 233 0.00 16.77 -6.71
N LYS A 234 0.37 18.06 -6.65
CA LYS A 234 0.18 18.99 -7.77
C LYS A 234 1.08 18.66 -8.95
N LYS A 235 2.34 18.26 -8.73
CA LYS A 235 3.25 17.79 -9.79
C LYS A 235 2.73 16.50 -10.44
N ASP A 236 2.27 15.55 -9.63
CA ASP A 236 1.58 14.33 -10.11
C ASP A 236 0.37 14.67 -11.01
N LEU A 237 -0.51 15.55 -10.53
CA LEU A 237 -1.69 15.97 -11.28
C LEU A 237 -1.33 16.69 -12.59
N GLU A 238 -0.31 17.56 -12.57
CA GLU A 238 0.13 18.31 -13.75
C GLU A 238 0.60 17.37 -14.87
N ILE A 239 1.45 16.40 -14.54
CA ILE A 239 1.94 15.39 -15.49
C ILE A 239 0.78 14.58 -16.06
N LYS A 240 -0.13 14.07 -15.21
CA LYS A 240 -1.29 13.29 -15.65
C LYS A 240 -2.23 14.10 -16.53
N LYS A 241 -2.47 15.38 -16.22
CA LYS A 241 -3.31 16.26 -17.06
C LYS A 241 -2.72 16.50 -18.44
N LYS A 242 -1.39 16.48 -18.57
CA LYS A 242 -0.68 16.65 -19.85
C LYS A 242 -0.69 15.38 -20.69
N THR A 243 -0.63 14.22 -20.05
CA THR A 243 -0.40 12.93 -20.73
C THR A 243 -1.66 12.08 -20.89
N MET A 244 -2.72 12.35 -20.12
CA MET A 244 -3.91 11.51 -20.10
C MET A 244 -5.16 12.26 -20.56
N PRO A 245 -6.17 11.55 -21.11
CA PRO A 245 -7.50 12.11 -21.36
C PRO A 245 -8.12 12.70 -20.08
N SER A 246 -8.94 13.75 -20.23
CA SER A 246 -9.53 14.47 -19.09
C SER A 246 -10.47 13.65 -18.20
N ASN A 247 -10.92 12.49 -18.68
CA ASN A 247 -11.73 11.52 -17.96
C ASN A 247 -10.92 10.30 -17.47
N HIS A 248 -9.58 10.33 -17.51
CA HIS A 248 -8.79 9.19 -17.07
C HIS A 248 -8.95 8.95 -15.56
N PRO A 249 -9.19 7.71 -15.08
CA PRO A 249 -9.40 7.40 -13.66
C PRO A 249 -8.29 7.90 -12.73
N ASP A 250 -7.03 7.89 -13.18
CA ASP A 250 -5.89 8.35 -12.37
C ASP A 250 -5.94 9.84 -12.03
N LEU A 251 -6.59 10.66 -12.87
CA LEU A 251 -6.86 12.06 -12.53
C LEU A 251 -7.79 12.16 -11.34
N ALA A 252 -8.79 11.28 -11.24
CA ALA A 252 -9.70 11.24 -10.10
C ALA A 252 -8.97 10.89 -8.80
N VAL A 253 -7.95 10.01 -8.87
CA VAL A 253 -7.10 9.68 -7.73
C VAL A 253 -6.30 10.91 -7.29
N SER A 254 -5.62 11.59 -8.21
CA SER A 254 -4.83 12.78 -7.90
C SER A 254 -5.68 13.91 -7.32
N TYR A 255 -6.87 14.16 -7.88
CA TYR A 255 -7.82 15.12 -7.33
C TYR A 255 -8.30 14.73 -5.93
N ASN A 256 -8.60 13.45 -5.68
CA ASN A 256 -8.99 12.99 -4.37
C ASN A 256 -7.87 13.18 -3.33
N ASN A 257 -6.62 12.88 -3.68
CA ASN A 257 -5.47 13.07 -2.79
C ASN A 257 -5.28 14.53 -2.40
N ILE A 258 -5.39 15.45 -3.36
CA ILE A 258 -5.33 16.89 -3.08
C ILE A 258 -6.50 17.33 -2.19
N GLY A 259 -7.72 16.86 -2.49
CA GLY A 259 -8.90 17.13 -1.66
C GLY A 259 -8.74 16.65 -0.22
N LEU A 260 -8.11 15.49 -0.02
CA LEU A 260 -7.79 14.94 1.29
C LEU A 260 -6.81 15.81 2.07
N VAL A 261 -5.76 16.32 1.41
CA VAL A 261 -4.81 17.25 2.05
C VAL A 261 -5.52 18.51 2.52
N TYR A 262 -6.31 19.16 1.67
CA TYR A 262 -7.06 20.36 2.03
C TYR A 262 -8.07 20.12 3.16
N SER A 263 -8.77 18.98 3.12
CA SER A 263 -9.71 18.59 4.17
C SER A 263 -9.01 18.48 5.54
N ASN A 264 -7.83 17.85 5.60
CA ASN A 264 -7.06 17.73 6.83
C ASN A 264 -6.44 19.05 7.30
N MET A 265 -6.24 20.01 6.40
CA MET A 265 -5.85 21.39 6.74
C MET A 265 -7.05 22.24 7.22
N GLY A 266 -8.29 21.72 7.12
CA GLY A 266 -9.51 22.43 7.48
C GLY A 266 -10.09 23.31 6.36
N ASP A 267 -9.48 23.34 5.18
CA ASP A 267 -10.00 24.05 4.01
C ASP A 267 -11.03 23.18 3.27
N ASN A 268 -12.21 23.07 3.89
CA ASN A 268 -13.30 22.22 3.40
C ASN A 268 -13.88 22.69 2.05
N SER A 269 -13.80 23.98 1.74
CA SER A 269 -14.27 24.54 0.48
C SER A 269 -13.41 24.08 -0.68
N THR A 270 -12.09 24.24 -0.57
CA THR A 270 -11.15 23.78 -1.59
C THR A 270 -11.17 22.25 -1.69
N ALA A 271 -11.25 21.53 -0.56
CA ALA A 271 -11.40 20.08 -0.55
C ALA A 271 -12.62 19.61 -1.33
N LEU A 272 -13.78 20.26 -1.14
CA LEU A 272 -15.01 19.94 -1.86
C LEU A 272 -14.87 20.13 -3.37
N GLU A 273 -14.20 21.19 -3.82
CA GLU A 273 -13.96 21.42 -5.26
C GLU A 273 -13.18 20.25 -5.88
N PHE A 274 -12.10 19.81 -5.22
CA PHE A 274 -11.29 18.69 -5.65
C PHE A 274 -12.05 17.35 -5.63
N TYR A 275 -12.81 17.07 -4.57
CA TYR A 275 -13.64 15.87 -4.51
C TYR A 275 -14.74 15.85 -5.58
N LYS A 276 -15.31 17.00 -5.95
CA LYS A 276 -16.26 17.09 -7.06
C LYS A 276 -15.61 16.82 -8.41
N GLN A 277 -14.38 17.28 -8.64
CA GLN A 277 -13.63 16.97 -9.87
C GLN A 277 -13.36 15.46 -9.96
N ALA A 278 -12.92 14.84 -8.87
CA ALA A 278 -12.74 13.38 -8.80
C ALA A 278 -14.05 12.61 -9.03
N HIS A 279 -15.15 13.06 -8.41
CA HIS A 279 -16.46 12.45 -8.56
C HIS A 279 -16.97 12.52 -10.01
N LYS A 280 -16.82 13.67 -10.68
CA LYS A 280 -17.26 13.85 -12.07
C LYS A 280 -16.59 12.86 -13.01
N ILE A 281 -15.29 12.58 -12.82
CA ILE A 281 -14.57 11.57 -13.62
C ILE A 281 -15.12 10.17 -13.34
N LYS A 282 -15.32 9.82 -12.06
CA LYS A 282 -15.88 8.51 -11.69
C LYS A 282 -17.29 8.32 -12.24
N GLU A 283 -18.13 9.36 -12.19
CA GLU A 283 -19.51 9.32 -12.68
C GLU A 283 -19.59 9.11 -14.20
N THR A 284 -18.63 9.63 -14.97
CA THR A 284 -18.60 9.44 -16.42
C THR A 284 -17.94 8.16 -16.88
N THR A 285 -17.13 7.51 -16.02
CA THR A 285 -16.32 6.34 -16.40
C THR A 285 -16.78 5.02 -15.78
N LEU A 286 -17.51 5.06 -14.67
CA LEU A 286 -17.91 3.87 -13.94
C LEU A 286 -19.41 3.60 -14.07
N PRO A 287 -19.84 2.32 -13.97
CA PRO A 287 -21.24 1.98 -13.80
C PRO A 287 -21.86 2.71 -12.59
N SER A 288 -23.15 3.07 -12.68
CA SER A 288 -23.84 3.87 -11.66
C SER A 288 -23.88 3.25 -10.26
N ASP A 289 -23.67 1.93 -10.17
CA ASP A 289 -23.62 1.18 -8.91
C ASP A 289 -22.20 0.80 -8.49
N HIS A 290 -21.17 1.32 -9.14
CA HIS A 290 -19.79 1.04 -8.75
C HIS A 290 -19.46 1.61 -7.37
N LEU A 291 -18.86 0.80 -6.48
CA LEU A 291 -18.57 1.19 -5.08
C LEU A 291 -17.72 2.46 -4.93
N SER A 292 -16.79 2.71 -5.86
CA SER A 292 -16.01 3.95 -5.91
C SER A 292 -16.86 5.22 -6.01
N LEU A 293 -18.07 5.16 -6.56
CA LEU A 293 -19.03 6.27 -6.55
C LEU A 293 -19.57 6.52 -5.14
N ALA A 294 -19.91 5.48 -4.39
CA ALA A 294 -20.35 5.60 -3.00
C ALA A 294 -19.29 6.29 -2.12
N ILE A 295 -18.02 5.94 -2.31
CA ILE A 295 -16.90 6.59 -1.60
C ILE A 295 -16.85 8.08 -1.95
N SER A 296 -16.93 8.42 -3.24
CA SER A 296 -16.88 9.83 -3.67
C SER A 296 -18.07 10.65 -3.17
N TYR A 297 -19.28 10.08 -3.13
CA TYR A 297 -20.44 10.70 -2.51
C TYR A 297 -20.25 10.88 -1.00
N GLY A 298 -19.65 9.90 -0.31
CA GLY A 298 -19.30 10.02 1.11
C GLY A 298 -18.34 11.18 1.39
N ASN A 299 -17.30 11.35 0.56
CA ASN A 299 -16.34 12.46 0.71
C ASN A 299 -17.03 13.82 0.51
N ILE A 300 -17.87 13.95 -0.52
CA ILE A 300 -18.64 15.17 -0.79
C ILE A 300 -19.64 15.47 0.34
N GLY A 301 -20.40 14.46 0.77
CA GLY A 301 -21.36 14.58 1.86
C GLY A 301 -20.68 14.95 3.19
N GLY A 302 -19.51 14.37 3.46
CA GLY A 302 -18.66 14.74 4.60
C GLY A 302 -18.27 16.20 4.58
N MET A 303 -17.80 16.72 3.44
CA MET A 303 -17.45 18.15 3.33
C MET A 303 -18.65 19.06 3.57
N TYR A 304 -19.82 18.73 3.01
CA TYR A 304 -21.05 19.47 3.29
C TYR A 304 -21.45 19.43 4.76
N CYS A 305 -21.28 18.28 5.42
CA CYS A 305 -21.54 18.13 6.84
C CYS A 305 -20.63 19.03 7.69
N THR A 306 -19.33 19.05 7.41
CA THR A 306 -18.35 19.88 8.13
C THR A 306 -18.64 21.38 7.93
N MET A 307 -19.15 21.78 6.77
CA MET A 307 -19.57 23.16 6.50
C MET A 307 -20.98 23.50 7.03
N GLY A 308 -21.65 22.58 7.73
CA GLY A 308 -22.99 22.78 8.29
C GLY A 308 -24.13 22.72 7.27
N ASN A 309 -23.87 22.32 6.02
CA ASN A 309 -24.91 22.10 5.01
C ASN A 309 -25.49 20.68 5.14
N TYR A 310 -26.25 20.46 6.20
CA TYR A 310 -26.80 19.15 6.54
C TYR A 310 -27.76 18.60 5.48
N SER A 311 -28.50 19.46 4.78
CA SER A 311 -29.40 19.03 3.69
C SER A 311 -28.62 18.37 2.54
N LYS A 312 -27.54 18.99 2.05
CA LYS A 312 -26.69 18.37 1.03
C LYS A 312 -25.93 17.16 1.57
N ALA A 313 -25.45 17.23 2.81
CA ALA A 313 -24.79 16.08 3.43
C ALA A 313 -25.69 14.84 3.46
N LEU A 314 -26.98 15.03 3.76
CA LEU A 314 -27.97 13.96 3.75
C LEU A 314 -28.19 13.41 2.34
N GLU A 315 -28.41 14.27 1.35
CA GLU A 315 -28.61 13.87 -0.05
C GLU A 315 -27.45 12.98 -0.56
N PHE A 316 -26.21 13.40 -0.33
CA PHE A 316 -25.03 12.66 -0.74
C PHE A 316 -24.83 11.38 0.07
N GLY A 317 -25.14 11.40 1.37
CA GLY A 317 -25.12 10.20 2.21
C GLY A 317 -26.10 9.13 1.75
N GLU A 318 -27.32 9.53 1.38
CA GLU A 318 -28.35 8.61 0.87
C GLU A 318 -27.95 8.00 -0.49
N LYS A 319 -27.36 8.79 -1.39
CA LYS A 319 -26.79 8.28 -2.65
C LYS A 319 -25.68 7.25 -2.40
N ALA A 320 -24.78 7.50 -1.46
CA ALA A 320 -23.74 6.55 -1.08
C ALA A 320 -24.33 5.25 -0.50
N LEU A 321 -25.31 5.37 0.39
CA LEU A 321 -25.96 4.23 1.03
C LEU A 321 -26.69 3.34 0.01
N ALA A 322 -27.40 3.95 -0.95
CA ALA A 322 -28.13 3.21 -1.98
C ALA A 322 -27.21 2.30 -2.81
N ILE A 323 -26.03 2.81 -3.22
CA ILE A 323 -25.02 2.02 -3.94
C ILE A 323 -24.49 0.89 -3.06
N GLN A 324 -24.14 1.19 -1.80
CA GLN A 324 -23.61 0.20 -0.86
C GLN A 324 -24.61 -0.93 -0.59
N GLN A 325 -25.89 -0.61 -0.40
CA GLN A 325 -26.94 -1.62 -0.16
C GLN A 325 -27.20 -2.51 -1.38
N LYS A 326 -26.99 -1.99 -2.60
CA LYS A 326 -27.13 -2.77 -3.83
C LYS A 326 -25.96 -3.73 -4.05
N THR A 327 -24.75 -3.36 -3.62
CA THR A 327 -23.50 -4.05 -4.02
C THR A 327 -22.83 -4.85 -2.91
N LEU A 328 -23.08 -4.52 -1.64
CA LEU A 328 -22.42 -5.14 -0.50
C LEU A 328 -23.39 -6.02 0.29
N PRO A 329 -22.89 -7.05 0.99
CA PRO A 329 -23.67 -7.78 1.97
C PRO A 329 -24.24 -6.82 3.04
N PRO A 330 -25.47 -7.03 3.54
CA PRO A 330 -26.08 -6.14 4.54
C PRO A 330 -25.27 -5.96 5.83
N THR A 331 -24.39 -6.90 6.15
CA THR A 331 -23.51 -6.88 7.32
C THR A 331 -22.20 -6.11 7.09
N HIS A 332 -21.96 -5.60 5.87
CA HIS A 332 -20.70 -4.94 5.54
C HIS A 332 -20.51 -3.65 6.36
N PRO A 333 -19.34 -3.44 7.01
CA PRO A 333 -19.10 -2.30 7.91
C PRO A 333 -19.36 -0.92 7.30
N ALA A 334 -19.09 -0.76 6.00
CA ALA A 334 -19.32 0.49 5.27
C ALA A 334 -20.78 0.96 5.30
N ILE A 335 -21.76 0.03 5.24
CA ILE A 335 -23.19 0.37 5.31
C ILE A 335 -23.50 0.97 6.67
N LYS A 336 -23.04 0.32 7.75
CA LYS A 336 -23.24 0.79 9.13
C LYS A 336 -22.63 2.17 9.35
N LEU A 337 -21.43 2.41 8.82
CA LEU A 337 -20.75 3.69 8.90
C LEU A 337 -21.54 4.80 8.19
N THR A 338 -21.97 4.58 6.95
CA THR A 338 -22.79 5.55 6.21
C THR A 338 -24.11 5.84 6.94
N MET A 339 -24.79 4.82 7.47
CA MET A 339 -26.02 4.99 8.24
C MET A 339 -25.80 5.83 9.50
N ASN A 340 -24.69 5.62 10.22
CA ASN A 340 -24.35 6.44 11.39
C ASN A 340 -24.15 7.91 11.01
N ASN A 341 -23.47 8.18 9.89
CA ASN A 341 -23.27 9.53 9.38
C ASN A 341 -24.60 10.19 8.99
N ILE A 342 -25.47 9.46 8.29
CA ILE A 342 -26.84 9.93 7.96
C ILE A 342 -27.63 10.26 9.23
N ASN A 343 -27.60 9.37 10.23
CA ASN A 343 -28.30 9.59 11.50
C ASN A 343 -27.76 10.80 12.26
N TYR A 344 -26.44 11.02 12.22
CA TYR A 344 -25.82 12.21 12.78
C TYR A 344 -26.32 13.48 12.08
N VAL A 345 -26.31 13.50 10.74
CA VAL A 345 -26.80 14.63 9.93
C VAL A 345 -28.28 14.92 10.23
N LYS A 346 -29.14 13.88 10.30
CA LYS A 346 -30.56 14.02 10.63
C LYS A 346 -30.82 14.62 12.01
N LYS A 347 -29.92 14.41 12.99
CA LYS A 347 -30.03 15.02 14.33
C LYS A 347 -29.61 16.49 14.36
N LYS A 348 -28.93 16.98 13.32
CA LYS A 348 -28.42 18.35 13.21
C LYS A 348 -29.29 19.25 12.32
N MET A 349 -30.17 18.65 11.53
CA MET A 349 -31.29 19.33 10.86
C MET A 349 -32.37 19.65 11.87
#